data_AF-A0A139WA13-F1
#
_entry.id   AF-A0A139WA13-F1
#
_cell.length_a   1.000
_cell.length_b   1.000
_cell.length_c   1.000
_cell.angle_alpha   90.00
_cell.angle_beta   90.00
_cell.angle_gamma   90.00
#
_symmetry.space_group_name_H-M   'P 1'
#
loop_
_entity.id
_entity.type
_entity.pdbx_description
1 polymer ?
#
loop_
_entity_poly.entity_id
_entity_poly.type
_entity_poly.pdbx_seq_one_letter_code
_entity_poly.pdbx_strand_id
1 'polypeptide(L)'
;MLEEKNHHVLSNGLSLFGHVHPCEPSHPPKPAPLQCAKCFTFGHSFSQCPNKPICPTCPDNHRSKPCPSAVSNPKCPKCQGNHPAWSRDCPQFIKPSQMTPETPVVPIKIVDKEFDPENSDDDSDEREPFVSARQFLRFITKTLFDLFPFEKQKIQSVLEHSARACLRRDLKISHSSNKIHFTFG
;
A
#
# COMPACT_ATOMS: atom_id res chain seq x y z
N MET A 1 -1.10 20.78 23.17
CA MET A 1 -2.09 19.68 23.03
C MET A 1 -1.86 18.75 21.83
N LEU A 2 -1.88 19.19 20.57
CA LEU A 2 -1.65 18.28 19.41
C LEU A 2 -0.16 17.89 19.27
N GLU A 3 0.75 18.84 19.52
CA GLU A 3 2.20 18.63 19.46
C GLU A 3 2.73 17.75 20.60
N GLU A 4 2.22 17.89 21.83
CA GLU A 4 2.60 17.05 22.98
C GLU A 4 2.17 15.60 22.82
N LYS A 5 0.96 15.35 22.29
CA LYS A 5 0.48 13.98 22.00
C LYS A 5 1.33 13.31 20.92
N ASN A 6 1.76 14.07 19.92
CA ASN A 6 2.67 13.59 18.90
C ASN A 6 4.07 13.27 19.47
N HIS A 7 4.56 14.07 20.43
CA HIS A 7 5.86 13.85 21.05
C HIS A 7 5.94 12.51 21.81
N HIS A 8 4.88 12.13 22.52
CA HIS A 8 4.83 10.83 23.22
C HIS A 8 4.87 9.65 22.24
N VAL A 9 4.13 9.73 21.13
CA VAL A 9 4.07 8.66 20.12
C VAL A 9 5.38 8.57 19.31
N LEU A 10 6.03 9.69 19.04
CA LEU A 10 7.34 9.73 18.38
C LEU A 10 8.47 9.18 19.27
N SER A 11 8.40 9.43 20.59
CA SER A 11 9.42 8.95 21.53
C SER A 11 9.23 7.49 21.96
N ASN A 12 7.98 7.05 22.16
CA ASN A 12 7.69 5.73 22.72
C ASN A 12 7.10 4.75 21.70
N GLY A 13 6.82 5.19 20.47
CA GLY A 13 6.10 4.40 19.48
C GLY A 13 4.60 4.27 19.78
N LEU A 14 3.88 3.69 18.83
CA LEU A 14 2.46 3.39 18.96
C LEU A 14 2.29 1.93 19.43
N SER A 15 1.68 1.73 20.59
CA SER A 15 1.36 0.38 21.08
C SER A 15 0.08 -0.12 20.42
N LEU A 16 0.18 -1.18 19.60
CA LEU A 16 -0.95 -1.87 18.98
C LEU A 16 -0.82 -3.37 19.28
N PHE A 17 -1.89 -3.99 19.79
CA PHE A 17 -1.96 -5.43 20.06
C PHE A 17 -0.81 -5.99 20.94
N GLY A 18 -0.28 -5.19 21.86
CA GLY A 18 0.82 -5.58 22.75
C GLY A 18 2.21 -5.45 22.14
N HIS A 19 2.31 -4.95 20.91
CA HIS A 19 3.58 -4.61 20.25
C HIS A 19 3.74 -3.10 20.14
N VAL A 20 4.96 -2.62 20.37
CA VAL A 20 5.32 -1.21 20.19
C VAL A 20 5.83 -1.01 18.77
N HIS A 21 5.14 -0.19 17.98
CA HIS A 21 5.51 0.16 16.63
C HIS A 21 6.25 1.51 16.63
N PRO A 22 7.52 1.55 16.21
CA PRO A 22 8.23 2.82 16.08
C PRO A 22 7.51 3.76 15.12
N CYS A 23 7.54 5.04 15.43
CA CYS A 23 6.85 6.07 14.67
C CYS A 23 7.82 7.18 14.32
N GLU A 24 7.65 7.78 13.15
CA GLU A 24 8.43 8.93 12.71
C GLU A 24 7.54 10.05 12.18
N PRO A 25 8.05 11.30 12.13
CA PRO A 25 7.33 12.39 11.49
C PRO A 25 7.05 12.03 10.03
N SER A 26 5.83 12.29 9.60
CA SER A 26 5.46 12.06 8.21
C SER A 26 6.08 13.12 7.32
N HIS A 27 6.65 12.68 6.20
CA HIS A 27 7.17 13.54 5.15
C HIS A 27 6.43 13.21 3.85
N PRO A 28 5.16 13.65 3.70
CA PRO A 28 4.39 13.32 2.52
C PRO A 28 5.09 13.89 1.27
N PRO A 29 5.11 13.13 0.17
CA PRO A 29 5.71 13.60 -1.07
C PRO A 29 4.97 14.86 -1.54
N LYS A 30 5.73 15.85 -2.00
CA LYS A 30 5.14 17.03 -2.63
C LYS A 30 4.29 16.57 -3.83
N PRO A 31 3.13 17.20 -4.06
CA PRO A 31 2.34 16.93 -5.25
C PRO A 31 3.23 17.01 -6.51
N ALA A 32 3.19 15.96 -7.32
CA ALA A 32 3.96 15.85 -8.55
C ALA A 32 3.01 15.48 -9.69
N PRO A 33 3.30 15.90 -10.93
CA PRO A 33 2.45 15.54 -12.04
C PRO A 33 2.45 14.02 -12.25
N LEU A 34 1.27 13.42 -12.36
CA LEU A 34 1.10 11.99 -12.55
C LEU A 34 1.53 11.61 -13.97
N GLN A 35 2.73 11.05 -14.11
CA GLN A 35 3.25 10.54 -15.38
C GLN A 35 2.98 9.04 -15.50
N CYS A 36 2.36 8.63 -16.60
CA CYS A 36 2.13 7.22 -16.89
C CYS A 36 3.46 6.50 -17.21
N ALA A 37 3.83 5.49 -16.43
CA ALA A 37 5.04 4.69 -16.67
C ALA A 37 5.01 3.85 -17.97
N LYS A 38 3.84 3.71 -18.61
CA LYS A 38 3.68 2.96 -19.86
C LYS A 38 3.98 3.82 -21.09
N CYS A 39 3.41 5.01 -21.16
CA CYS A 39 3.48 5.88 -22.34
C CYS A 39 4.08 7.27 -22.10
N PHE A 40 4.50 7.54 -20.86
CA PHE A 40 5.16 8.76 -20.41
C PHE A 40 4.37 10.07 -20.66
N THR A 41 3.05 9.97 -20.89
CA THR A 41 2.14 11.13 -20.88
C THR A 41 1.64 11.38 -19.47
N PHE A 42 1.30 12.63 -19.19
CA PHE A 42 0.70 13.02 -17.92
C PHE A 42 -0.81 12.80 -17.92
N GLY A 43 -1.39 12.66 -16.73
CA GLY A 43 -2.85 12.69 -16.51
C GLY A 43 -3.54 11.35 -16.37
N HIS A 44 -2.80 10.24 -16.41
CA HIS A 44 -3.36 8.92 -16.11
C HIS A 44 -2.30 7.99 -15.51
N SER A 45 -2.76 6.99 -14.77
CA SER A 45 -1.93 5.94 -14.19
C SER A 45 -1.65 4.82 -15.18
N PHE A 46 -0.71 3.94 -14.84
CA PHE A 46 -0.38 2.76 -15.66
C PHE A 46 -1.59 1.88 -15.97
N SER A 47 -2.50 1.70 -15.01
CA SER A 47 -3.69 0.84 -15.13
C SER A 47 -4.76 1.42 -16.05
N GLN A 48 -4.86 2.74 -16.14
CA GLN A 48 -5.83 3.45 -16.98
C GLN A 48 -5.22 3.90 -18.32
N CYS A 49 -4.04 3.38 -18.68
CA CYS A 49 -3.34 3.84 -19.87
C CYS A 49 -4.00 3.32 -21.16
N PRO A 50 -4.49 4.21 -22.05
CA PRO A 50 -5.07 3.80 -23.33
C PRO A 50 -3.99 3.50 -24.39
N ASN A 51 -2.74 3.84 -24.10
CA ASN A 51 -1.64 3.80 -25.05
C ASN A 51 -0.81 2.50 -24.93
N LYS A 52 -0.12 2.15 -26.02
CA LYS A 52 0.87 1.07 -26.02
C LYS A 52 2.12 1.48 -25.21
N PRO A 53 2.83 0.51 -24.60
CA PRO A 53 4.12 0.77 -23.97
C PRO A 53 5.13 1.28 -24.99
N ILE A 54 5.87 2.34 -24.63
CA ILE A 54 6.93 2.92 -25.46
C ILE A 54 8.28 2.86 -24.75
N CYS A 55 9.37 3.01 -25.50
CA CYS A 55 10.69 3.15 -24.94
C CYS A 55 10.86 4.53 -24.29
N PRO A 56 11.38 4.62 -23.05
CA PRO A 56 11.65 5.90 -22.40
C PRO A 56 12.85 6.65 -22.98
N THR A 57 13.77 5.95 -23.64
CA THR A 57 15.10 6.45 -24.00
C THR A 57 15.32 6.62 -25.49
N CYS A 58 14.32 6.33 -26.33
CA CYS A 58 14.39 6.65 -27.76
C CYS A 58 12.98 6.90 -28.33
N PRO A 59 12.87 7.62 -29.45
CA PRO A 59 11.59 7.91 -30.11
C PRO A 59 11.01 6.70 -30.88
N ASP A 60 11.74 5.59 -30.96
CA ASP A 60 11.32 4.40 -31.72
C ASP A 60 10.16 3.65 -31.03
N ASN A 61 9.29 3.06 -31.85
CA ASN A 61 8.08 2.38 -31.40
C ASN A 61 8.37 0.92 -30.99
N HIS A 62 8.99 0.74 -29.83
CA HIS A 62 9.20 -0.58 -29.21
C HIS A 62 9.02 -0.54 -27.68
N ARG A 63 8.97 -1.71 -27.04
CA ARG A 63 8.91 -1.82 -25.56
C ARG A 63 10.24 -1.46 -24.93
N SER A 64 10.24 -0.96 -23.69
CA SER A 64 11.42 -0.46 -22.96
C SER A 64 12.71 -1.29 -23.09
N LYS A 65 12.61 -2.63 -23.16
CA LYS A 65 13.73 -3.53 -23.43
C LYS A 65 13.32 -4.67 -24.37
N PRO A 66 14.21 -5.14 -25.26
CA PRO A 66 15.51 -4.56 -25.60
C PRO A 66 15.35 -3.27 -26.44
N CYS A 67 16.17 -2.25 -26.16
CA CYS A 67 16.22 -1.02 -26.95
C CYS A 67 17.30 -1.16 -28.03
N PRO A 68 16.96 -1.01 -29.33
CA PRO A 68 17.95 -1.05 -30.40
C PRO A 68 18.93 0.14 -30.34
N SER A 69 18.49 1.25 -29.75
CA SER A 69 19.31 2.44 -29.55
C SER A 69 20.22 2.29 -28.32
N ALA A 70 21.43 2.83 -28.39
CA ALA A 70 22.37 2.82 -27.27
C ALA A 70 21.79 3.57 -26.07
N VAL A 71 21.65 2.87 -24.93
CA VAL A 71 21.17 3.45 -23.65
C VAL A 71 22.02 4.64 -23.20
N SER A 72 23.29 4.71 -23.64
CA SER A 72 24.23 5.79 -23.33
C SER A 72 23.81 7.16 -23.88
N ASN A 73 22.93 7.22 -24.88
CA ASN A 73 22.52 8.48 -25.50
C ASN A 73 20.98 8.60 -25.57
N PRO A 74 20.31 8.78 -24.42
CA PRO A 74 18.86 8.76 -24.36
C PRO A 74 18.26 9.96 -25.11
N LYS A 75 17.25 9.68 -25.93
CA LYS A 75 16.46 10.67 -26.65
C LYS A 75 15.00 10.56 -26.25
N CYS A 76 14.44 11.64 -25.74
CA CYS A 76 13.10 11.66 -25.21
C CYS A 76 12.07 11.39 -26.32
N PRO A 77 11.20 10.37 -26.22
CA PRO A 77 10.15 10.13 -27.21
C PRO A 77 9.11 11.25 -27.30
N LYS A 78 9.03 12.15 -26.29
CA LYS A 78 8.03 13.23 -26.22
C LYS A 78 8.50 14.55 -26.80
N CYS A 79 9.72 14.97 -26.46
CA CYS A 79 10.28 16.26 -26.91
C CYS A 79 11.50 16.09 -27.82
N GLN A 80 11.99 14.86 -28.02
CA GLN A 80 13.18 14.53 -28.80
C GLN A 80 14.50 15.15 -28.28
N GLY A 81 14.51 15.69 -27.05
CA GLY A 81 15.71 16.16 -26.36
C GLY A 81 16.62 15.05 -25.84
N ASN A 82 17.85 15.41 -25.48
CA ASN A 82 18.91 14.49 -25.02
C ASN A 82 18.73 14.10 -23.54
N HIS A 83 17.59 13.52 -23.21
CA HIS A 83 17.26 13.02 -21.89
C HIS A 83 16.19 11.91 -22.01
N PRO A 84 16.01 11.05 -21.00
CA PRO A 84 14.91 10.09 -20.99
C PRO A 84 13.55 10.76 -20.76
N ALA A 85 12.46 10.05 -21.08
CA ALA A 85 11.08 10.53 -20.97
C ALA A 85 10.65 10.93 -19.54
N TRP A 86 11.29 10.35 -18.52
CA TRP A 86 11.04 10.64 -17.10
C TRP A 86 11.86 11.81 -16.55
N SER A 87 12.74 12.44 -17.36
CA SER A 87 13.53 13.57 -16.90
C SER A 87 12.64 14.76 -16.54
N ARG A 88 12.94 15.40 -15.41
CA ARG A 88 12.30 16.65 -14.97
C ARG A 88 12.73 17.87 -15.80
N ASP A 89 13.83 17.73 -16.55
CA ASP A 89 14.32 18.76 -17.47
C ASP A 89 13.53 18.78 -18.79
N CYS A 90 12.61 17.84 -18.98
CA CYS A 90 11.79 17.77 -20.17
C CYS A 90 10.89 19.02 -20.27
N PRO A 91 10.91 19.76 -21.38
CA PRO A 91 10.02 20.92 -21.55
C PRO A 91 8.53 20.53 -21.60
N GLN A 92 8.22 19.25 -21.84
CA GLN A 92 6.87 18.69 -21.81
C GLN A 92 6.42 18.26 -20.41
N PHE A 93 7.23 18.48 -19.37
CA PHE A 93 6.84 18.23 -17.98
C PHE A 93 5.73 19.23 -17.59
N ILE A 94 4.47 18.78 -17.57
CA ILE A 94 3.29 19.65 -17.50
C ILE A 94 3.11 20.29 -16.10
N LYS A 95 2.56 21.51 -16.14
CA LYS A 95 2.11 22.44 -15.08
C LYS A 95 0.86 21.93 -14.28
N PRO A 96 0.39 22.63 -13.25
CA PRO A 96 -0.37 22.11 -12.09
C PRO A 96 -1.63 21.25 -12.30
N SER A 97 -2.29 21.31 -13.46
CA SER A 97 -3.59 20.63 -13.69
C SER A 97 -3.52 19.11 -13.72
N GLN A 98 -2.31 18.54 -13.71
CA GLN A 98 -2.06 17.09 -13.73
C GLN A 98 -1.33 16.60 -12.47
N MET A 99 -1.26 17.44 -11.43
CA MET A 99 -0.65 17.10 -10.13
C MET A 99 -1.48 16.03 -9.43
N THR A 100 -0.80 15.09 -8.77
CA THR A 100 -1.45 14.21 -7.81
C THR A 100 -2.14 15.06 -6.74
N PRO A 101 -3.33 14.66 -6.25
CA PRO A 101 -3.96 15.36 -5.13
C PRO A 101 -2.99 15.40 -3.94
N GLU A 102 -3.07 16.48 -3.16
CA GLU A 102 -2.32 16.57 -1.92
C GLU A 102 -2.69 15.38 -1.04
N THR A 103 -1.68 14.61 -0.63
CA THR A 103 -1.93 13.54 0.33
C THR A 103 -2.25 14.22 1.66
N PRO A 104 -3.39 13.89 2.31
CA PRO A 104 -3.72 14.47 3.61
C PRO A 104 -2.54 14.25 4.57
N VAL A 105 -2.05 15.35 5.14
CA VAL A 105 -0.87 15.34 6.01
C VAL A 105 -1.27 14.70 7.34
N VAL A 106 -0.97 13.41 7.48
CA VAL A 106 -0.89 12.80 8.81
C VAL A 106 0.44 13.23 9.42
N PRO A 107 0.50 13.72 10.67
CA PRO A 107 1.73 14.26 11.23
C PRO A 107 2.78 13.18 11.57
N ILE A 108 2.34 11.95 11.75
CA ILE A 108 3.16 10.80 12.16
C ILE A 108 2.79 9.60 11.29
N LYS A 109 3.78 8.78 10.94
CA LYS A 109 3.58 7.46 10.34
C LYS A 109 4.34 6.40 11.14
N ILE A 110 3.84 5.17 11.10
CA ILE A 110 4.55 4.00 11.64
C ILE A 110 5.73 3.70 10.71
N VAL A 111 6.89 3.37 11.28
CA VAL A 111 8.06 2.94 10.52
C VAL A 111 7.78 1.51 10.02
N ASP A 112 7.62 1.35 8.72
CA ASP A 112 7.66 0.04 8.08
C ASP A 112 9.09 -0.49 8.24
N LYS A 113 9.31 -1.64 8.92
CA LYS A 113 10.68 -2.17 8.98
C LYS A 113 11.15 -2.40 7.54
N GLU A 114 12.29 -1.85 7.20
CA GLU A 114 12.92 -1.99 5.90
C GLU A 114 13.03 -3.48 5.56
N PHE A 115 12.73 -3.80 4.30
CA PHE A 115 12.91 -5.14 3.76
C PHE A 115 14.42 -5.42 3.72
N ASP A 116 14.91 -6.22 4.66
CA ASP A 116 16.27 -6.72 4.69
C ASP A 116 16.32 -8.04 3.89
N PRO A 117 16.85 -8.03 2.65
CA PRO A 117 16.92 -9.23 1.83
C PRO A 117 17.93 -10.26 2.37
N GLU A 118 18.78 -9.91 3.35
CA GLU A 118 19.82 -10.80 3.90
C GLU A 118 19.37 -11.52 5.19
N ASN A 119 18.23 -11.14 5.79
CA ASN A 119 17.60 -11.84 6.92
C ASN A 119 16.25 -12.46 6.53
N SER A 120 16.17 -13.05 5.34
CA SER A 120 15.02 -13.83 4.89
C SER A 120 15.15 -15.30 5.28
N ASP A 121 15.38 -15.58 6.56
CA ASP A 121 15.23 -16.93 7.09
C ASP A 121 14.14 -16.94 8.17
N ASP A 122 13.14 -17.75 7.88
CA ASP A 122 11.97 -18.15 8.65
C ASP A 122 10.64 -17.45 8.35
N ASP A 123 9.71 -18.33 8.02
CA ASP A 123 8.44 -18.16 7.33
C ASP A 123 7.32 -17.87 8.34
N SER A 124 6.25 -17.23 7.87
CA SER A 124 4.94 -17.08 8.53
C SER A 124 4.77 -16.17 9.76
N ASP A 125 4.69 -14.85 9.58
CA ASP A 125 3.48 -14.10 10.02
C ASP A 125 3.47 -12.62 9.57
N GLU A 126 2.38 -12.27 8.87
CA GLU A 126 1.67 -10.97 8.93
C GLU A 126 2.40 -9.67 8.57
N ARG A 127 2.83 -9.56 7.30
CA ARG A 127 2.62 -8.31 6.53
C ARG A 127 1.95 -8.57 5.21
N GLU A 128 0.71 -9.01 5.28
CA GLU A 128 -0.20 -8.91 4.14
C GLU A 128 -1.32 -7.93 4.55
N PRO A 129 -1.82 -7.05 3.66
CA PRO A 129 -3.12 -6.40 3.85
C PRO A 129 -4.21 -7.48 4.06
N PHE A 130 -5.49 -7.17 4.24
CA PHE A 130 -6.52 -8.23 4.29
C PHE A 130 -6.64 -8.95 2.92
N VAL A 131 -5.68 -9.80 2.57
CA VAL A 131 -5.50 -10.46 1.28
C VAL A 131 -6.42 -11.69 1.18
N SER A 132 -6.93 -12.20 2.31
CA SER A 132 -7.89 -13.30 2.34
C SER A 132 -9.08 -13.06 3.28
N ALA A 133 -10.25 -13.61 2.90
CA ALA A 133 -11.45 -13.62 3.74
C ALA A 133 -11.21 -14.25 5.13
N ARG A 134 -10.24 -15.16 5.26
CA ARG A 134 -9.88 -15.80 6.53
C ARG A 134 -9.20 -14.83 7.49
N GLN A 135 -8.26 -14.01 7.01
CA GLN A 135 -7.59 -12.98 7.81
C GLN A 135 -8.58 -11.91 8.26
N PHE A 136 -9.46 -11.47 7.35
CA PHE A 136 -10.53 -10.53 7.68
C PHE A 136 -11.45 -11.08 8.80
N LEU A 137 -11.89 -12.34 8.68
CA LEU A 137 -12.74 -12.99 9.68
C LEU A 137 -12.05 -13.14 11.04
N ARG A 138 -10.75 -13.44 11.07
CA ARG A 138 -9.98 -13.52 12.32
C ARG A 138 -9.86 -12.17 13.01
N PHE A 139 -9.50 -11.13 12.24
CA PHE A 139 -9.37 -9.77 12.74
C PHE A 139 -10.68 -9.24 13.31
N ILE A 140 -11.78 -9.35 12.57
CA ILE A 140 -13.06 -8.81 13.03
C ILE A 140 -13.60 -9.57 14.24
N THR A 141 -13.38 -10.90 14.30
CA THR A 141 -13.79 -11.72 15.46
C THR A 141 -13.03 -11.33 16.72
N LYS A 142 -11.70 -11.20 16.63
CA LYS A 142 -10.87 -10.80 17.77
C LYS A 142 -11.24 -9.40 18.26
N THR A 143 -11.36 -8.45 17.33
CA THR A 143 -11.73 -7.06 17.63
C THR A 143 -13.08 -6.99 18.36
N LEU A 144 -14.11 -7.70 17.87
CA LEU A 144 -15.43 -7.67 18.51
C LEU A 144 -15.46 -8.39 19.87
N PHE A 145 -14.69 -9.46 20.05
CA PHE A 145 -14.60 -10.14 21.35
C PHE A 145 -13.88 -9.29 22.41
N ASP A 146 -12.93 -8.46 22.00
CA ASP A 146 -12.22 -7.54 22.89
C ASP A 146 -13.10 -6.32 23.24
N LEU A 147 -13.87 -5.80 22.28
CA LEU A 147 -14.80 -4.69 22.52
C LEU A 147 -16.02 -5.09 23.37
N PHE A 148 -16.47 -6.35 23.24
CA PHE A 148 -17.69 -6.85 23.88
C PHE A 148 -17.45 -8.18 24.61
N PRO A 149 -16.67 -8.17 25.71
CA PRO A 149 -16.21 -9.39 26.37
C PRO A 149 -17.34 -10.21 27.01
N PHE A 150 -18.49 -9.60 27.29
CA PHE A 150 -19.65 -10.28 27.90
C PHE A 150 -20.66 -10.81 26.87
N GLU A 151 -20.50 -10.48 25.59
CA GLU A 151 -21.45 -10.86 24.53
C GLU A 151 -20.83 -11.80 23.49
N LYS A 152 -19.68 -12.41 23.82
CA LYS A 152 -18.90 -13.22 22.87
C LYS A 152 -19.71 -14.34 22.20
N GLN A 153 -20.64 -15.01 22.91
CA GLN A 153 -21.50 -16.02 22.28
C GLN A 153 -22.47 -15.47 21.24
N LYS A 154 -23.07 -14.29 21.48
CA LYS A 154 -23.95 -13.65 20.49
C LYS A 154 -23.13 -13.24 19.27
N ILE A 155 -21.99 -12.61 19.49
CA ILE A 155 -21.07 -12.16 18.44
C ILE A 155 -20.56 -13.35 17.62
N GLN A 156 -20.23 -14.46 18.28
CA GLN A 156 -19.89 -15.72 17.62
C GLN A 156 -20.99 -16.14 16.62
N SER A 157 -22.24 -16.27 17.08
CA SER A 157 -23.35 -16.70 16.21
C SER A 157 -23.56 -15.79 15.01
N VAL A 158 -23.42 -14.46 15.22
CA VAL A 158 -23.58 -13.46 14.17
C VAL A 158 -22.46 -13.60 13.15
N LEU A 159 -21.22 -13.70 13.59
CA LEU A 159 -20.06 -13.81 12.70
C LEU A 159 -20.03 -15.12 11.92
N GLU A 160 -20.38 -16.25 12.53
CA GLU A 160 -20.50 -17.53 11.83
C GLU A 160 -21.61 -17.48 10.78
N HIS A 161 -22.77 -16.92 11.12
CA HIS A 161 -23.89 -16.76 10.19
C HIS A 161 -23.54 -15.82 9.03
N SER A 162 -22.96 -14.65 9.32
CA SER A 162 -22.55 -13.67 8.32
C SER A 162 -21.44 -14.20 7.42
N ALA A 163 -20.47 -14.95 7.95
CA ALA A 163 -19.43 -15.59 7.14
C ALA A 163 -20.02 -16.57 6.12
N ARG A 164 -21.02 -17.37 6.53
CA ARG A 164 -21.72 -18.29 5.65
C ARG A 164 -22.56 -17.55 4.60
N ALA A 165 -23.35 -16.56 5.03
CA ALA A 165 -24.27 -15.84 4.16
C ALA A 165 -23.57 -14.89 3.18
N CYS A 166 -22.58 -14.13 3.62
CA CYS A 166 -21.95 -13.07 2.84
C CYS A 166 -20.69 -13.52 2.11
N LEU A 167 -19.93 -14.46 2.68
CA LEU A 167 -18.63 -14.87 2.15
C LEU A 167 -18.62 -16.29 1.58
N ARG A 168 -19.77 -17.02 1.66
CA ARG A 168 -19.90 -18.43 1.30
C ARG A 168 -18.81 -19.31 1.95
N ARG A 169 -18.45 -19.00 3.19
CA ARG A 169 -17.45 -19.74 3.97
C ARG A 169 -18.11 -20.38 5.18
N ASP A 170 -17.84 -21.67 5.37
CA ASP A 170 -18.28 -22.35 6.57
C ASP A 170 -17.25 -22.11 7.68
N LEU A 171 -17.53 -21.09 8.50
CA LEU A 171 -16.69 -20.71 9.63
C LEU A 171 -17.33 -21.23 10.92
N LYS A 172 -16.54 -21.93 11.74
CA LYS A 172 -16.84 -22.18 13.15
C LYS A 172 -15.83 -21.46 14.02
N ILE A 173 -16.33 -20.70 14.98
CA ILE A 173 -15.55 -20.00 15.99
C ILE A 173 -15.83 -20.72 17.31
N SER A 174 -14.80 -20.94 18.11
CA SER A 174 -14.98 -21.34 19.50
C SER A 174 -14.00 -20.59 20.37
N HIS A 175 -14.30 -20.45 21.66
CA HIS A 175 -13.49 -19.64 22.55
C HIS A 175 -13.43 -20.22 23.96
N SER A 176 -12.27 -20.03 24.60
CA SER A 176 -12.07 -20.30 26.01
C SER A 176 -11.28 -19.12 26.62
N SER A 177 -11.94 -18.34 27.47
CA SER A 177 -11.38 -17.13 28.08
C SER A 177 -10.84 -16.12 27.03
N ASN A 178 -9.51 -16.07 26.85
CA ASN A 178 -8.82 -15.19 25.90
C ASN A 178 -8.33 -15.91 24.63
N LYS A 179 -8.56 -17.22 24.50
CA LYS A 179 -8.19 -17.99 23.32
C LYS A 179 -9.39 -18.15 22.41
N ILE A 180 -9.21 -17.83 21.13
CA ILE A 180 -10.22 -18.00 20.07
C ILE A 180 -9.68 -19.03 19.06
N HIS A 181 -10.48 -20.04 18.79
CA HIS A 181 -10.19 -21.10 17.82
C HIS A 181 -11.10 -20.93 16.60
N PHE A 182 -10.53 -21.10 15.42
CA PHE A 182 -11.23 -20.96 14.14
C PHE A 182 -11.09 -22.25 13.34
N THR A 183 -12.21 -22.77 12.85
CA THR A 183 -12.24 -23.88 11.91
C THR A 183 -12.91 -23.41 10.63
N PHE A 184 -12.24 -23.56 9.50
CA PHE A 184 -12.75 -23.21 8.18
C PHE A 184 -13.01 -24.49 7.39
N GLY A 185 -14.26 -24.72 6.99
CA GLY A 185 -14.67 -25.77 6.05
C GLY A 185 -14.55 -25.37 4.59
#